data_AF-A0A0L0F5S7-F1
#
_entry.id   AF-A0A0L0F5S7-F1
#
_cell.length_a   1.000
_cell.length_b   1.000
_cell.length_c   1.000
_cell.angle_alpha   90.00
_cell.angle_beta   90.00
_cell.angle_gamma   90.00
#
_symmetry.space_group_name_H-M   'P 1'
#
loop_
_entity.id
_entity.type
_entity.pdbx_description
1 polymer ?
#
loop_
_entity_poly.entity_id
_entity_poly.type
_entity_poly.pdbx_seq_one_letter_code
_entity_poly.pdbx_strand_id
1 'polypeptide(L)'
;HSGTPEEVWKSVLPRLGLREGLFTDVRERQRRLAMLFTPCYGFSPVLDSEVKVVPDIFHGQYNFTEGNGAISQAMAEDLVKACNLRLGEVGSV
;
A
#
# COMPACT_ATOMS: atom_id res chain seq x y z
N HIS A 1 24.27 9.59 9.40
CA HIS A 1 23.42 9.38 10.59
C HIS A 1 23.99 8.22 11.38
N SER A 2 24.46 8.46 12.60
CA SER A 2 25.07 7.47 13.50
C SER A 2 24.02 7.02 14.54
N GLY A 3 23.41 5.87 14.31
CA GLY A 3 22.47 5.23 15.24
C GLY A 3 22.40 3.74 14.91
N THR A 4 22.19 2.92 15.93
CA THR A 4 21.91 1.50 15.77
C THR A 4 20.64 1.29 14.92
N PRO A 5 20.49 0.16 14.22
CA PRO A 5 19.27 -0.12 13.44
C PRO A 5 17.97 0.06 14.23
N GLU A 6 18.00 -0.27 15.53
CA GLU A 6 16.87 -0.11 16.46
C GLU A 6 16.52 1.37 16.71
N GLU A 7 17.52 2.24 16.87
CA GLU A 7 17.32 3.69 17.04
C GLU A 7 16.80 4.34 15.76
N VAL A 8 17.32 3.91 14.61
CA VAL A 8 16.81 4.35 13.30
C VAL A 8 15.35 3.95 13.14
N TRP A 9 15.02 2.68 13.42
CA TRP A 9 13.63 2.17 13.35
C TRP A 9 12.68 2.96 14.25
N LYS A 10 13.05 3.17 15.53
CA LYS A 10 12.24 3.95 16.48
C LYS A 10 12.03 5.40 16.04
N SER A 11 13.03 6.02 15.40
CA SER A 11 12.90 7.39 14.90
C SER A 11 11.99 7.52 13.67
N VAL A 12 11.88 6.45 12.87
CA VAL A 12 11.10 6.42 11.63
C VAL A 12 9.63 6.07 11.90
N LEU A 13 9.33 5.20 12.86
CA LEU A 13 7.98 4.74 13.20
C LEU A 13 6.92 5.87 13.32
N PRO A 14 7.15 6.96 14.08
CA PRO A 14 6.16 8.03 14.22
C PRO A 14 5.90 8.77 12.90
N ARG A 15 6.91 8.90 12.04
CA ARG A 15 6.79 9.54 10.72
C ARG A 15 5.97 8.72 9.74
N LEU A 16 5.80 7.44 10.02
CA LEU A 16 5.00 6.50 9.24
C LEU A 16 3.61 6.28 9.83
N GLY A 17 3.27 6.94 10.94
CA GLY A 17 2.02 6.67 11.68
C GLY A 17 1.96 5.28 12.31
N LEU A 18 3.10 4.58 12.42
CA LEU A 18 3.18 3.21 12.94
C LEU A 18 3.50 3.22 14.45
N ARG A 19 2.84 2.32 15.19
CA ARG A 19 3.06 2.14 16.63
C ARG A 19 4.19 1.16 16.90
N GLU A 20 4.90 1.32 18.02
CA GLU A 20 5.83 0.30 18.51
C GLU A 20 5.08 -1.03 18.75
N GLY A 21 5.70 -2.15 18.39
CA GLY A 21 5.12 -3.48 18.55
C GLY A 21 4.30 -4.00 17.36
N LEU A 22 4.02 -3.20 16.33
CA LEU A 22 3.28 -3.66 15.14
C LEU A 22 4.02 -4.75 14.35
N PHE A 23 5.35 -4.71 14.39
CA PHE A 23 6.24 -5.69 13.76
C PHE A 23 7.32 -6.09 14.77
N THR A 24 7.31 -7.34 15.22
CA THR A 24 8.28 -7.87 16.19
C THR A 24 9.52 -8.45 15.52
N ASP A 25 9.39 -8.94 14.28
CA ASP A 25 10.49 -9.49 13.48
C ASP A 25 11.26 -8.39 12.72
N VAL A 26 12.58 -8.35 12.90
CA VAL A 26 13.50 -7.40 12.23
C VAL A 26 13.45 -7.50 10.71
N ARG A 27 13.32 -8.71 10.14
CA ARG A 27 13.21 -8.91 8.69
C ARG A 27 11.90 -8.36 8.14
N GLU A 28 10.80 -8.52 8.89
CA GLU A 28 9.52 -7.95 8.49
C GLU A 28 9.57 -6.41 8.52
N ARG A 29 10.18 -5.83 9.55
CA ARG A 29 10.43 -4.36 9.61
C ARG A 29 11.22 -3.87 8.40
N GLN A 30 12.30 -4.56 8.03
CA GLN A 30 13.11 -4.21 6.86
C GLN A 30 12.32 -4.25 5.56
N ARG A 31 11.48 -5.28 5.36
CA ARG A 31 10.60 -5.37 4.18
C ARG A 31 9.61 -4.21 4.11
N ARG A 32 9.02 -3.82 5.25
CA ARG A 32 8.08 -2.68 5.31
C ARG A 32 8.78 -1.35 5.05
N LEU A 33 10.01 -1.17 5.54
CA LEU A 33 10.81 0.02 5.19
C LEU A 33 11.09 0.11 3.69
N ALA A 34 11.39 -1.02 3.04
CA ALA A 34 11.68 -1.03 1.61
C ALA A 34 10.52 -0.46 0.76
N MET A 35 9.27 -0.62 1.21
CA MET A 35 8.11 -0.03 0.54
C MET A 35 8.19 1.51 0.46
N LEU A 36 8.78 2.17 1.44
CA LEU A 36 8.89 3.64 1.48
C LEU A 36 9.87 4.19 0.45
N PHE A 37 10.84 3.37 0.06
CA PHE A 37 11.85 3.72 -0.95
C PHE A 37 11.47 3.21 -2.33
N THR A 38 10.32 2.53 -2.45
CA THR A 38 9.82 2.06 -3.74
C THR A 38 9.41 3.30 -4.56
N PRO A 39 9.97 3.50 -5.76
CA PRO A 39 9.56 4.61 -6.61
C PRO A 39 8.06 4.53 -6.87
N CYS A 40 7.33 5.55 -6.46
CA CYS A 40 5.88 5.64 -6.65
C CYS A 40 5.52 6.97 -7.30
N TYR A 41 4.51 6.94 -8.17
CA TYR A 41 3.87 8.16 -8.64
C TYR A 41 2.96 8.69 -7.52
N GLY A 42 3.02 9.99 -7.27
CA GLY A 42 2.13 10.64 -6.31
C GLY A 42 0.72 10.74 -6.88
N PHE A 43 -0.27 10.26 -6.13
CA PHE A 43 -1.69 10.37 -6.48
C PHE A 43 -2.43 11.24 -5.46
N SER A 44 -3.65 11.64 -5.81
CA SER A 44 -4.53 12.40 -4.93
C SER A 44 -4.66 11.70 -3.57
N PRO A 45 -4.50 12.42 -2.46
CA PRO A 45 -4.67 11.84 -1.13
C PRO A 45 -6.12 11.36 -0.95
N VAL A 46 -6.26 10.19 -0.32
CA VAL A 46 -7.55 9.58 0.02
C VAL A 46 -7.83 9.86 1.49
N LEU A 47 -9.05 10.27 1.82
CA LEU A 47 -9.46 10.48 3.21
C LEU A 47 -9.70 9.12 3.89
N ASP A 48 -9.46 9.03 5.19
CA ASP A 48 -9.72 7.80 5.96
C ASP A 48 -11.17 7.30 5.81
N SER A 49 -12.12 8.23 5.67
CA SER A 49 -13.55 7.92 5.44
C SER A 49 -13.83 7.25 4.09
N GLU A 50 -12.92 7.37 3.14
CA GLU A 50 -13.04 6.80 1.79
C GLU A 50 -12.35 5.44 1.68
N VAL A 51 -11.58 5.03 2.70
CA VAL A 51 -10.90 3.73 2.76
C VAL A 51 -11.84 2.69 3.37
N LYS A 52 -12.13 1.65 2.60
CA LYS A 52 -12.93 0.51 3.06
C LYS A 52 -12.09 -0.76 3.09
N VAL A 53 -11.92 -1.34 4.28
CA VAL A 53 -11.34 -2.67 4.44
C VAL A 53 -12.46 -3.69 4.27
N VAL A 54 -12.28 -4.59 3.30
CA VAL A 54 -13.18 -5.73 3.06
C VAL A 54 -12.48 -7.04 3.46
N PRO A 55 -13.21 -8.02 4.01
CA PRO A 55 -12.65 -9.33 4.30
C PRO A 55 -12.18 -10.01 3.01
N ASP A 56 -11.12 -10.82 3.15
CA ASP A 56 -10.62 -11.64 2.06
C ASP A 56 -11.65 -12.68 1.60
N ILE A 57 -11.62 -13.00 0.30
CA ILE A 57 -12.49 -14.00 -0.31
C ILE A 57 -11.77 -15.35 -0.30
N PHE A 58 -12.37 -16.33 0.39
CA PHE A 58 -11.81 -17.68 0.50
C PHE A 58 -12.68 -18.71 -0.23
N HIS A 59 -12.02 -19.72 -0.83
CA HIS A 59 -12.67 -20.97 -1.23
C HIS A 59 -11.83 -22.15 -0.71
N GLY A 60 -12.32 -22.80 0.35
CA GLY A 60 -11.54 -23.79 1.09
C GLY A 60 -10.32 -23.16 1.75
N GLN A 61 -9.13 -23.64 1.40
CA GLN A 61 -7.84 -23.15 1.94
C GLN A 61 -7.22 -22.02 1.11
N TYR A 62 -7.87 -21.64 0.00
CA TYR A 62 -7.32 -20.66 -0.95
C TYR A 62 -7.89 -19.27 -0.68
N ASN A 63 -7.00 -18.27 -0.61
CA ASN A 63 -7.35 -16.85 -0.55
C ASN A 63 -7.25 -16.26 -1.97
N PHE A 64 -8.38 -15.80 -2.52
CA PHE A 64 -8.47 -15.28 -3.89
C PHE A 64 -8.14 -13.80 -3.99
N THR A 65 -8.16 -13.08 -2.86
CA THR A 65 -7.91 -11.65 -2.80
C THR A 65 -6.61 -11.34 -2.07
N GLU A 66 -5.75 -12.34 -1.85
CA GLU A 66 -4.46 -12.15 -1.18
C GLU A 66 -3.64 -11.10 -1.93
N GLY A 67 -3.35 -9.99 -1.23
CA GLY A 67 -2.59 -8.87 -1.80
C GLY A 67 -3.35 -8.01 -2.82
N ASN A 68 -4.65 -8.24 -3.03
CA ASN A 68 -5.47 -7.51 -3.98
C ASN A 68 -6.50 -6.61 -3.28
N GLY A 69 -6.82 -5.48 -3.91
CA GLY A 69 -7.87 -4.56 -3.49
C GLY A 69 -8.50 -3.88 -4.70
N ALA A 70 -9.74 -3.43 -4.55
CA ALA A 70 -10.43 -2.65 -5.58
C ALA A 70 -10.29 -1.15 -5.31
N ILE A 71 -10.20 -0.36 -6.38
CA ILE A 71 -10.27 1.10 -6.34
C ILE A 71 -11.55 1.58 -7.02
N SER A 72 -11.99 2.80 -6.70
CA SER A 72 -13.13 3.39 -7.39
C SER A 72 -12.78 3.71 -8.84
N GLN A 73 -13.80 3.75 -9.71
CA GLN A 73 -13.61 4.16 -11.10
C GLN A 73 -13.00 5.57 -11.19
N ALA A 74 -13.44 6.50 -10.34
CA ALA A 74 -12.88 7.86 -10.28
C ALA A 74 -11.36 7.84 -10.00
N MET A 75 -10.91 7.00 -9.06
CA MET A 75 -9.48 6.85 -8.78
C MET A 75 -8.72 6.23 -9.96
N ALA A 76 -9.32 5.26 -10.66
CA ALA A 76 -8.74 4.67 -11.86
C ALA A 76 -8.59 5.71 -13.00
N GLU A 77 -9.58 6.59 -13.18
CA GLU A 77 -9.51 7.68 -14.16
C GLU A 77 -8.43 8.71 -13.81
N ASP A 78 -8.26 9.02 -12.52
CA ASP A 78 -7.18 9.89 -12.06
C ASP A 78 -5.79 9.26 -12.26
N LEU A 79 -5.64 7.96 -12.02
CA LEU A 79 -4.43 7.19 -12.32
C LEU A 79 -4.05 7.28 -13.80
N VAL A 80 -5.03 7.10 -14.69
CA VAL A 80 -4.82 7.16 -16.14
C VAL A 80 -4.32 8.53 -16.56
N LYS A 81 -4.93 9.60 -16.04
CA LYS A 81 -4.49 10.99 -16.31
C LYS A 81 -3.09 11.26 -15.76
N ALA A 82 -2.83 10.89 -14.50
CA ALA A 82 -1.55 11.13 -13.83
C ALA A 82 -0.38 10.39 -14.50
N CYS A 83 -0.62 9.17 -15.00
CA CYS A 83 0.38 8.36 -15.68
C CYS A 83 0.41 8.56 -17.21
N ASN A 84 -0.42 9.45 -17.76
CA ASN A 84 -0.59 9.67 -19.21
C ASN A 84 -0.83 8.35 -19.98
N LEU A 85 -1.66 7.49 -19.40
CA LEU A 85 -2.02 6.20 -19.98
C LEU A 85 -3.21 6.37 -20.92
N ARG A 86 -3.35 5.46 -21.89
CA ARG A 86 -4.58 5.29 -22.66
C ARG A 86 -5.24 4.01 -22.19
N LEU A 87 -6.45 4.10 -21.65
CA LEU A 87 -7.25 2.91 -21.44
C LEU A 87 -7.57 2.31 -22.80
N GLY A 88 -7.20 1.06 -23.02
CA GLY A 88 -7.66 0.32 -24.19
C GLY A 88 -9.17 0.12 -24.11
N GLU A 89 -9.85 0.15 -25.25
CA GLU A 89 -11.24 -0.31 -25.32
C GLU A 89 -11.25 -1.80 -24.96
N VAL A 90 -11.79 -2.12 -23.79
CA VAL A 90 -12.09 -3.52 -23.46
C VAL A 90 -13.27 -3.89 -24.34
N GLY A 91 -13.00 -4.61 -25.43
CA GLY A 91 -14.03 -5.20 -26.27
C GLY A 91 -15.00 -5.98 -25.40
N SER A 92 -16.30 -5.72 -25.56
CA SER A 92 -17.35 -6.54 -24.97
C SER A 92 -17.15 -7.97 -25.47
N VAL A 93 -16.92 -8.89 -24.54
CA VAL A 93 -16.96 -10.34 -24.81
C VAL A 93 -18.39 -10.82 -24.66
#